data_AF-A0A1B1B073-F1
#
_entry.id   AF-A0A1B1B073-F1
#
_cell.length_a   1.000
_cell.length_b   1.000
_cell.length_c   1.000
_cell.angle_alpha   90.00
_cell.angle_beta   90.00
_cell.angle_gamma   90.00
#
_symmetry.space_group_name_H-M   'P 1'
#
loop_
_entity.id
_entity.type
_entity.pdbx_description
1 polymer ?
#
loop_
_entity_poly.entity_id
_entity_poly.type
_entity_poly.pdbx_seq_one_letter_code
_entity_poly.pdbx_strand_id
1 'polypeptide(L)'
;MLGPELAAQHLEIRRRDLDYCIETGWLAPVSHVQRTVWSGDRGHRKVVEVPMYRVGDLDALKDIPGVDWEAVQATKPGRPSPLRAFAQLAPKRAAIVRAFVDELRERFGLPVWTRFANLDNLWLIDWEPALDGTPSQDDVAALLAGNPAASRFADGIQLLSAQGEAIHWARRMLQPGVACVLDTETHALWGRVMEVAVVDAASGEVLLETLVNPQTPVTEGAFGNRRVRAFPQGIGGEPEGLRHSRA
;
A
#
# COMPACT_ATOMS: atom_id res chain seq x y z
N MET A 1 20.25 29.38 -7.03
CA MET A 1 19.39 28.64 -6.08
C MET A 1 20.12 28.55 -4.77
N LEU A 2 19.40 28.56 -3.65
CA LEU A 2 19.98 28.55 -2.31
C LEU A 2 19.54 27.30 -1.56
N GLY A 3 20.45 26.66 -0.82
CA GLY A 3 20.10 25.64 0.17
C GLY A 3 19.48 26.27 1.42
N PRO A 4 18.97 25.49 2.38
CA PRO A 4 18.16 26.00 3.49
C PRO A 4 18.86 27.03 4.38
N GLU A 5 20.15 26.83 4.68
CA GLU A 5 20.93 27.76 5.51
C GLU A 5 21.15 29.10 4.80
N LEU A 6 21.51 29.06 3.51
CA LEU A 6 21.71 30.25 2.69
C LEU A 6 20.39 30.97 2.40
N ALA A 7 19.30 30.23 2.24
CA ALA A 7 17.96 30.79 2.06
C ALA A 7 17.50 31.55 3.31
N ALA A 8 17.73 30.99 4.50
CA ALA A 8 17.44 31.68 5.76
C ALA A 8 18.30 32.94 5.93
N GLN A 9 19.59 32.87 5.57
CA GLN A 9 20.49 34.03 5.58
C GLN A 9 20.05 35.12 4.60
N HIS A 10 19.65 34.75 3.38
CA HIS A 10 19.14 35.68 2.36
C HIS A 10 17.90 36.46 2.83
N LEU A 11 17.04 35.81 3.61
CA LEU A 11 15.86 36.43 4.21
C LEU A 11 16.17 37.17 5.53
N GLU A 12 17.38 37.03 6.07
CA GLU A 12 17.79 37.55 7.38
C GLU A 12 16.93 37.02 8.53
N ILE A 13 16.46 35.77 8.41
CA ILE A 13 15.64 35.10 9.42
C ILE A 13 16.36 33.87 9.97
N ARG A 14 15.85 33.32 11.08
CA ARG A 14 16.42 32.10 11.64
C ARG A 14 16.05 30.91 10.76
N ARG A 15 16.86 29.85 10.78
CA ARG A 15 16.56 28.61 10.04
C ARG A 15 15.17 28.05 10.35
N ARG A 16 14.70 28.17 11.59
CA ARG A 16 13.36 27.74 12.01
C ARG A 16 12.24 28.60 11.42
N ASP A 17 12.48 29.87 11.15
CA ASP A 17 11.49 30.75 10.53
C ASP A 17 11.26 30.36 9.07
N LEU A 18 12.34 29.97 8.36
CA LEU A 18 12.23 29.37 7.02
C LEU A 18 11.41 28.06 7.04
N ASP A 19 11.56 27.22 8.08
CA ASP A 19 10.72 26.02 8.23
C ASP A 19 9.24 26.37 8.33
N TYR A 20 8.86 27.47 8.99
CA TYR A 20 7.46 27.89 9.04
C TYR A 20 6.91 28.29 7.66
N CYS A 21 7.71 28.92 6.81
CA CYS A 21 7.32 29.21 5.42
C CYS A 21 7.09 27.93 4.60
N ILE A 22 7.85 26.88 4.89
CA ILE A 22 7.68 25.56 4.25
C ILE A 22 6.47 24.83 4.83
N GLU A 23 6.32 24.82 6.16
CA GLU A 23 5.19 24.20 6.87
C GLU A 23 3.84 24.81 6.47
N THR A 24 3.81 26.12 6.19
CA THR A 24 2.63 26.84 5.67
C THR A 24 2.39 26.61 4.17
N GLY A 25 3.38 26.06 3.44
CA GLY A 25 3.33 25.86 2.01
C GLY A 25 3.56 27.11 1.17
N TRP A 26 4.02 28.22 1.77
CA TRP A 26 4.39 29.43 1.04
C TRP A 26 5.69 29.28 0.26
N LEU A 27 6.53 28.33 0.67
CA LEU A 27 7.79 28.02 0.02
C LEU A 27 7.90 26.51 -0.25
N ALA A 28 8.24 26.15 -1.48
CA ALA A 28 8.55 24.77 -1.88
C ALA A 28 9.91 24.72 -2.58
N PRO A 29 10.70 23.64 -2.41
CA PRO A 29 11.94 23.48 -3.16
C PRO A 29 11.68 23.24 -4.63
N VAL A 30 12.55 23.75 -5.49
CA VAL A 30 12.48 23.55 -6.94
C VAL A 30 13.35 22.40 -7.44
N SER A 31 14.30 21.96 -6.61
CA SER A 31 15.17 20.81 -6.88
C SER A 31 15.84 20.33 -5.59
N HIS A 32 16.48 19.16 -5.65
CA HIS A 32 17.30 18.62 -4.56
C HIS A 32 18.73 18.38 -5.05
N VAL A 33 19.71 18.51 -4.16
CA VAL A 33 21.11 18.15 -4.44
C VAL A 33 21.63 17.18 -3.38
N GLN A 34 22.34 16.15 -3.81
CA GLN A 34 22.96 15.20 -2.89
C GLN A 34 24.21 15.82 -2.26
N ARG A 35 24.30 15.76 -0.93
CA ARG A 35 25.44 16.24 -0.17
C ARG A 35 25.90 15.17 0.81
N THR A 36 27.19 14.91 0.82
CA THR A 36 27.80 14.06 1.85
C THR A 36 28.05 14.91 3.10
N VAL A 37 27.40 14.54 4.19
CA VAL A 37 27.53 15.16 5.51
C VAL A 37 28.14 14.18 6.51
N TRP A 38 28.74 14.73 7.56
CA TRP A 38 29.25 13.96 8.69
C TRP A 38 28.17 13.88 9.78
N SER A 39 27.84 12.67 10.24
CA SER A 39 26.73 12.45 11.18
C SER A 39 27.16 11.62 12.39
N GLY A 40 26.68 12.00 13.58
CA GLY A 40 26.86 11.31 14.85
C GLY A 40 28.21 11.54 15.55
N ASP A 41 28.26 11.24 16.84
CA ASP A 41 29.42 11.50 17.72
C ASP A 41 30.69 10.70 17.33
N ARG A 42 30.52 9.54 16.69
CA ARG A 42 31.64 8.73 16.16
C ARG A 42 31.89 8.94 14.67
N GLY A 43 31.11 9.81 14.03
CA GLY A 43 31.37 10.30 12.70
C GLY A 43 31.32 9.26 11.59
N HIS A 44 30.20 9.17 10.90
CA HIS A 44 30.12 8.47 9.62
C HIS A 44 29.63 9.40 8.52
N ARG A 45 30.07 9.13 7.29
CA ARG A 45 29.58 9.82 6.10
C ARG A 45 28.17 9.34 5.80
N LYS A 46 27.24 10.29 5.71
CA LYS A 46 25.87 10.07 5.26
C LYS A 46 25.62 10.95 4.03
N VAL A 47 25.04 10.38 2.97
CA VAL A 47 24.53 11.17 1.84
C VAL A 47 23.13 11.63 2.23
N VAL A 48 22.88 12.93 2.13
CA VAL A 48 21.57 13.55 2.37
C VAL A 48 21.15 14.35 1.15
N GLU A 49 19.86 14.40 0.89
CA GLU A 49 19.29 15.29 -0.11
C GLU A 49 19.00 16.65 0.52
N VAL A 50 19.55 17.70 -0.11
CA VAL A 50 19.42 19.08 0.34
C VAL A 50 18.45 19.80 -0.59
N PRO A 51 17.31 20.33 -0.10
CA PRO A 51 16.38 21.08 -0.92
C PRO A 51 16.95 22.42 -1.36
N MET A 52 16.67 22.82 -2.60
CA MET A 52 17.15 24.04 -3.22
C MET A 52 15.99 24.95 -3.60
N TYR A 53 16.10 26.23 -3.28
CA TYR A 53 15.07 27.26 -3.49
C TYR A 53 15.53 28.29 -4.52
N ARG A 54 14.61 28.82 -5.34
CA ARG A 54 14.93 29.96 -6.21
C ARG A 54 14.93 31.24 -5.38
N VAL A 55 15.83 32.16 -5.72
CA VAL A 55 15.94 33.45 -5.02
C VAL A 55 14.65 34.26 -5.19
N GLY A 56 14.04 34.23 -6.39
CA GLY A 56 12.76 34.90 -6.62
C GLY A 56 11.61 34.39 -5.74
N ASP A 57 11.54 33.08 -5.47
CA ASP A 57 10.52 32.51 -4.58
C ASP A 57 10.76 32.94 -3.12
N LEU A 58 12.03 33.13 -2.73
CA LEU A 58 12.38 33.66 -1.40
C LEU A 58 12.00 35.14 -1.29
N ASP A 59 12.34 35.96 -2.29
CA ASP A 59 12.02 37.39 -2.29
C ASP A 59 10.51 37.62 -2.23
N ALA A 60 9.73 36.82 -2.98
CA ALA A 60 8.26 36.88 -2.98
C ALA A 60 7.62 36.59 -1.61
N LEU A 61 8.33 35.92 -0.67
CA LEU A 61 7.80 35.73 0.68
C LEU A 61 7.58 37.06 1.39
N LYS A 62 8.44 38.06 1.16
CA LYS A 62 8.36 39.38 1.81
C LYS A 62 7.07 40.13 1.45
N ASP A 63 6.42 39.74 0.36
CA ASP A 63 5.19 40.35 -0.13
C ASP A 63 3.92 39.68 0.44
N ILE A 64 4.05 38.64 1.27
CA ILE A 64 2.89 37.93 1.84
C ILE A 64 2.08 38.89 2.74
N PRO A 65 0.79 39.15 2.42
CA PRO A 65 -0.02 40.06 3.20
C PRO A 65 -0.23 39.58 4.64
N GLY A 66 -0.16 40.52 5.58
CA GLY A 66 -0.42 40.25 7.01
C GLY A 66 0.76 39.67 7.79
N VAL A 67 1.92 39.48 7.15
CA VAL A 67 3.16 39.08 7.82
C VAL A 67 4.02 40.32 8.09
N ASP A 68 4.34 40.55 9.36
CA ASP A 68 5.32 41.56 9.77
C ASP A 68 6.74 40.98 9.65
N TRP A 69 7.34 41.13 8.46
CA TRP A 69 8.66 40.57 8.18
C TRP A 69 9.79 41.23 8.98
N GLU A 70 9.63 42.51 9.36
CA GLU A 70 10.61 43.19 10.22
C GLU A 70 10.60 42.56 11.62
N ALA A 71 9.43 42.27 12.18
CA ALA A 71 9.31 41.55 13.44
C ALA A 71 9.88 40.12 13.36
N VAL A 72 9.69 39.42 12.23
CA VAL A 72 10.28 38.09 12.01
C VAL A 72 11.81 38.17 12.03
N GLN A 73 12.40 39.09 11.28
CA GLN A 73 13.86 39.31 11.23
C GLN A 73 14.43 39.71 12.62
N ALA A 74 13.70 40.53 13.38
CA ALA A 74 14.10 40.96 14.72
C ALA A 74 13.93 39.87 15.81
N THR A 75 13.42 38.69 15.48
CA THR A 75 13.09 37.69 16.50
C THR A 75 14.34 37.07 17.15
N LYS A 76 14.50 37.31 18.45
CA LYS A 76 15.64 36.82 19.24
C LYS A 76 15.62 35.28 19.45
N PRO A 77 16.79 34.63 19.65
CA PRO A 77 16.86 33.24 20.06
C PRO A 77 16.00 32.95 21.31
N GLY A 78 15.32 31.79 21.32
CA GLY A 78 14.42 31.38 22.41
C GLY A 78 13.05 32.08 22.42
N ARG A 79 12.82 33.09 21.58
CA ARG A 79 11.49 33.72 21.41
C ARG A 79 10.69 33.04 20.29
N PRO A 80 9.36 32.85 20.48
CA PRO A 80 8.52 32.29 19.44
C PRO A 80 8.48 33.22 18.23
N SER A 81 8.53 32.64 17.03
CA SER A 81 8.40 33.37 15.76
C SER A 81 6.99 33.93 15.57
N PRO A 82 6.83 35.14 15.00
CA PRO A 82 5.53 35.60 14.49
C PRO A 82 4.94 34.64 13.44
N LEU A 83 5.78 33.98 12.64
CA LEU A 83 5.35 32.99 11.64
C LEU A 83 4.68 31.75 12.25
N ARG A 84 4.88 31.50 13.55
CA ARG A 84 4.29 30.34 14.24
C ARG A 84 2.75 30.37 14.21
N ALA A 85 2.14 31.55 14.24
CA ALA A 85 0.68 31.68 14.19
C ALA A 85 0.11 31.14 12.87
N PHE A 86 0.79 31.41 11.76
CA PHE A 86 0.38 30.94 10.44
C PHE A 86 0.59 29.44 10.27
N ALA A 87 1.70 28.90 10.81
CA ALA A 87 1.95 27.47 10.78
C ALA A 87 0.95 26.65 11.62
N GLN A 88 0.38 27.22 12.69
CA GLN A 88 -0.71 26.57 13.44
C GLN A 88 -2.01 26.49 12.65
N LEU A 89 -2.26 27.47 11.77
CA LEU A 89 -3.44 27.53 10.92
C LEU A 89 -3.31 26.64 9.67
N ALA A 90 -2.07 26.33 9.27
CA ALA A 90 -1.82 25.43 8.15
C ALA A 90 -2.26 23.99 8.49
N PRO A 91 -3.00 23.31 7.61
CA PRO A 91 -3.39 21.93 7.83
C PRO A 91 -2.16 21.02 7.89
N LYS A 92 -2.05 20.24 8.96
CA LYS A 92 -0.93 19.30 9.16
C LYS A 92 -0.94 18.21 8.07
N ARG A 93 0.23 17.64 7.75
CA ARG A 93 0.39 16.50 6.81
C ARG A 93 -0.66 15.40 7.00
N ALA A 94 -0.94 15.01 8.24
CA ALA A 94 -1.95 13.99 8.55
C ALA A 94 -3.38 14.38 8.09
N ALA A 95 -3.75 15.66 8.25
CA ALA A 95 -5.05 16.15 7.80
C ALA A 95 -5.12 16.19 6.27
N ILE A 96 -4.03 16.60 5.62
CA ILE A 96 -3.92 16.66 4.16
C ILE A 96 -4.00 15.25 3.54
N VAL A 97 -3.26 14.28 4.08
CA VAL A 97 -3.32 12.89 3.62
C VAL A 97 -4.72 12.30 3.78
N ARG A 98 -5.38 12.56 4.92
CA ARG A 98 -6.76 12.11 5.14
C ARG A 98 -7.75 12.75 4.16
N ALA A 99 -7.62 14.04 3.91
CA ALA A 99 -8.45 14.73 2.93
C ALA A 99 -8.26 14.14 1.51
N PHE A 100 -7.02 13.81 1.12
CA PHE A 100 -6.76 13.14 -0.15
C PHE A 100 -7.37 11.73 -0.21
N VAL A 101 -7.34 10.98 0.91
CA VAL A 101 -8.00 9.68 1.00
C VAL A 101 -9.52 9.81 0.87
N ASP A 102 -10.11 10.85 1.46
CA ASP A 102 -11.54 11.13 1.31
C ASP A 102 -11.89 11.50 -0.14
N GLU A 103 -11.05 12.29 -0.82
CA GLU A 103 -11.19 12.57 -2.25
C GLU A 103 -11.16 11.28 -3.10
N LEU A 104 -10.24 10.36 -2.81
CA LEU A 104 -10.19 9.06 -3.49
C LEU A 104 -11.48 8.25 -3.30
N ARG A 105 -12.01 8.21 -2.07
CA ARG A 105 -13.27 7.51 -1.77
C ARG A 105 -14.43 8.12 -2.54
N GLU A 106 -14.55 9.44 -2.54
CA GLU A 106 -15.62 10.15 -3.24
C GLU A 106 -15.53 9.97 -4.75
N ARG A 107 -14.32 10.08 -5.31
CA ARG A 107 -14.08 10.02 -6.75
C ARG A 107 -14.36 8.63 -7.34
N PHE A 108 -13.93 7.58 -6.65
CA PHE A 108 -14.02 6.21 -7.17
C PHE A 108 -15.16 5.40 -6.55
N GLY A 109 -15.77 5.86 -5.46
CA GLY A 109 -16.84 5.13 -4.78
C GLY A 109 -16.37 3.82 -4.14
N LEU A 110 -15.08 3.71 -3.80
CA LEU A 110 -14.45 2.49 -3.30
C LEU A 110 -13.96 2.64 -1.85
N PRO A 111 -13.83 1.52 -1.11
CA PRO A 111 -13.12 1.52 0.16
C PRO A 111 -11.65 1.89 -0.04
N VAL A 112 -11.25 3.00 0.56
CA VAL A 112 -9.85 3.44 0.65
C VAL A 112 -9.50 3.58 2.11
N TRP A 113 -8.29 3.20 2.52
CA TRP A 113 -7.82 3.41 3.88
C TRP A 113 -6.38 3.90 3.90
N THR A 114 -6.00 4.44 5.04
CA THR A 114 -4.65 4.92 5.24
C THR A 114 -4.16 4.63 6.64
N ARG A 115 -2.86 4.37 6.76
CA ARG A 115 -2.17 4.25 8.04
C ARG A 115 -0.81 4.91 7.97
N PHE A 116 -0.34 5.40 9.11
CA PHE A 116 1.02 5.90 9.24
C PHE A 116 1.95 4.78 9.72
N ALA A 117 2.97 4.47 8.94
CA ALA A 117 4.03 3.51 9.28
C ALA A 117 5.16 4.25 10.02
N ASN A 118 5.14 4.17 11.36
CA ASN A 118 6.08 4.93 12.21
C ASN A 118 7.55 4.66 11.91
N LEU A 119 7.93 3.41 11.64
CA LEU A 119 9.33 3.01 11.43
C LEU A 119 9.89 3.59 10.13
N ASP A 120 9.06 3.63 9.09
CA ASP A 120 9.45 4.08 7.75
C ASP A 120 9.14 5.57 7.53
N ASN A 121 8.41 6.21 8.46
CA ASN A 121 7.94 7.59 8.36
C ASN A 121 7.07 7.86 7.10
N LEU A 122 6.35 6.83 6.66
CA LEU A 122 5.50 6.84 5.47
C LEU A 122 4.02 6.80 5.83
N TRP A 123 3.20 7.50 5.05
CA TRP A 123 1.78 7.24 4.98
C TRP A 123 1.54 6.18 3.92
N LEU A 124 0.88 5.10 4.29
CA LEU A 124 0.44 4.08 3.35
C LEU A 124 -1.00 4.38 2.97
N ILE A 125 -1.30 4.34 1.69
CA ILE A 125 -2.66 4.48 1.15
C ILE A 125 -2.94 3.25 0.31
N ASP A 126 -3.98 2.52 0.69
CA ASP A 126 -4.45 1.30 0.03
C ASP A 126 -5.94 1.44 -0.28
N TRP A 127 -6.41 0.70 -1.26
CA TRP A 127 -7.82 0.65 -1.63
C TRP A 127 -8.21 -0.75 -2.09
N GLU A 128 -9.51 -1.01 -2.14
CA GLU A 128 -10.03 -2.13 -2.91
C GLU A 128 -10.25 -1.69 -4.36
N PRO A 129 -9.74 -2.42 -5.36
CA PRO A 129 -10.04 -2.11 -6.75
C PRO A 129 -11.46 -2.55 -7.10
N ALA A 130 -12.07 -1.86 -8.06
CA ALA A 130 -13.26 -2.32 -8.74
C ALA A 130 -12.99 -3.63 -9.52
N LEU A 131 -14.05 -4.29 -9.97
CA LEU A 131 -13.94 -5.57 -10.70
C LEU A 131 -13.12 -5.44 -11.98
N ASP A 132 -13.14 -4.27 -12.62
CA ASP A 132 -12.34 -3.97 -13.81
C ASP A 132 -10.88 -3.58 -13.49
N GLY A 133 -10.50 -3.56 -12.20
CA GLY A 133 -9.17 -3.20 -11.73
C GLY A 133 -8.96 -1.70 -11.49
N THR A 134 -9.99 -0.87 -11.63
CA THR A 134 -9.88 0.58 -11.44
C THR A 134 -10.12 1.01 -9.98
N PRO A 135 -9.50 2.10 -9.50
CA PRO A 135 -8.33 2.75 -10.11
C PRO A 135 -7.08 1.88 -9.98
N SER A 136 -6.20 1.97 -10.97
CA SER A 136 -4.84 1.43 -10.89
C SER A 136 -3.96 2.28 -9.98
N GLN A 137 -2.79 1.77 -9.60
CA GLN A 137 -1.82 2.55 -8.83
C GLN A 137 -1.37 3.80 -9.59
N ASP A 138 -1.24 3.72 -10.91
CA ASP A 138 -0.87 4.84 -11.77
C ASP A 138 -1.97 5.92 -11.80
N ASP A 139 -3.24 5.53 -11.80
CA ASP A 139 -4.37 6.47 -11.72
C ASP A 139 -4.34 7.27 -10.40
N VAL A 140 -4.10 6.57 -9.29
CA VAL A 140 -3.99 7.21 -7.96
C VAL A 140 -2.73 8.07 -7.87
N ALA A 141 -1.61 7.63 -8.46
CA ALA A 141 -0.37 8.41 -8.51
C ALA A 141 -0.54 9.70 -9.32
N ALA A 142 -1.22 9.63 -10.47
CA ALA A 142 -1.55 10.80 -11.28
C ALA A 142 -2.46 11.77 -10.51
N LEU A 143 -3.44 11.25 -9.76
CA LEU A 143 -4.29 12.09 -8.91
C LEU A 143 -3.50 12.76 -7.79
N LEU A 144 -2.61 12.02 -7.12
CA LEU A 144 -1.75 12.55 -6.07
C LEU A 144 -0.84 13.67 -6.61
N ALA A 145 -0.22 13.46 -7.77
CA ALA A 145 0.61 14.46 -8.42
C ALA A 145 -0.18 15.71 -8.81
N GLY A 146 -1.45 15.54 -9.22
CA GLY A 146 -2.36 16.63 -9.56
C GLY A 146 -2.95 17.40 -8.37
N ASN A 147 -2.91 16.83 -7.16
CA ASN A 147 -3.49 17.48 -5.97
C ASN A 147 -2.48 18.47 -5.33
N PRO A 148 -2.72 19.80 -5.37
CA PRO A 148 -1.75 20.80 -4.89
C PRO A 148 -1.47 20.75 -3.36
N ALA A 149 -2.37 20.18 -2.58
CA ALA A 149 -2.20 20.03 -1.15
C ALA A 149 -1.37 18.78 -0.83
N ALA A 150 -1.72 17.63 -1.42
CA ALA A 150 -1.13 16.34 -1.12
C ALA A 150 0.19 16.08 -1.85
N SER A 151 0.37 16.60 -3.06
CA SER A 151 1.57 16.35 -3.90
C SER A 151 2.87 16.76 -3.21
N ARG A 152 2.85 17.81 -2.39
CA ARG A 152 4.02 18.26 -1.60
C ARG A 152 4.51 17.23 -0.58
N PHE A 153 3.70 16.21 -0.27
CA PHE A 153 4.03 15.12 0.64
C PHE A 153 4.18 13.77 -0.08
N ALA A 154 4.24 13.77 -1.43
CA ALA A 154 4.29 12.55 -2.22
C ALA A 154 5.45 11.61 -1.83
N ASP A 155 6.65 12.15 -1.57
CA ASP A 155 7.81 11.37 -1.12
C ASP A 155 7.58 10.65 0.22
N GLY A 156 6.60 11.12 0.99
CA GLY A 156 6.18 10.53 2.25
C GLY A 156 4.91 9.69 2.15
N ILE A 157 4.42 9.40 0.94
CA ILE A 157 3.21 8.62 0.69
C ILE A 157 3.59 7.43 -0.17
N GLN A 158 3.38 6.22 0.36
CA GLN A 158 3.42 5.00 -0.43
C GLN A 158 2.00 4.64 -0.83
N LEU A 159 1.77 4.58 -2.13
CA LEU A 159 0.55 4.03 -2.71
C LEU A 159 0.73 2.53 -2.85
N LEU A 160 -0.31 1.78 -2.48
CA LEU A 160 -0.37 0.32 -2.60
C LEU A 160 0.78 -0.37 -1.85
N SER A 161 0.57 -0.57 -0.55
CA SER A 161 1.46 -1.38 0.28
C SER A 161 1.38 -2.86 -0.10
N ALA A 162 2.30 -3.69 0.42
CA ALA A 162 2.22 -5.15 0.23
C ALA A 162 0.87 -5.77 0.67
N GLN A 163 0.19 -5.15 1.65
CA GLN A 163 -1.16 -5.55 2.04
C GLN A 163 -2.19 -5.17 0.97
N GLY A 164 -2.11 -3.95 0.42
CA GLY A 164 -2.93 -3.51 -0.70
C GLY A 164 -2.71 -4.36 -1.95
N GLU A 165 -1.45 -4.69 -2.29
CA GLU A 165 -1.11 -5.59 -3.39
C GLU A 165 -1.74 -6.97 -3.21
N ALA A 166 -1.69 -7.54 -2.00
CA ALA A 166 -2.32 -8.82 -1.70
C ALA A 166 -3.84 -8.77 -1.89
N ILE A 167 -4.49 -7.66 -1.50
CA ILE A 167 -5.92 -7.44 -1.70
C ILE A 167 -6.26 -7.31 -3.19
N HIS A 168 -5.50 -6.51 -3.95
CA HIS A 168 -5.66 -6.37 -5.40
C HIS A 168 -5.50 -7.71 -6.11
N TRP A 169 -4.48 -8.48 -5.73
CA TRP A 169 -4.27 -9.83 -6.26
C TRP A 169 -5.46 -10.74 -5.94
N ALA A 170 -5.93 -10.76 -4.69
CA ALA A 170 -7.06 -11.59 -4.28
C ALA A 170 -8.34 -11.22 -5.05
N ARG A 171 -8.64 -9.92 -5.20
CA ARG A 171 -9.79 -9.45 -5.99
C ARG A 171 -9.69 -9.83 -7.46
N ARG A 172 -8.49 -9.84 -8.04
CA ARG A 172 -8.24 -10.32 -9.41
C ARG A 172 -8.49 -11.83 -9.54
N MET A 173 -8.09 -12.63 -8.54
CA MET A 173 -8.33 -14.08 -8.57
C MET A 173 -9.82 -14.44 -8.56
N LEU A 174 -10.68 -13.55 -8.06
CA LEU A 174 -12.13 -13.72 -8.06
C LEU A 174 -12.81 -13.27 -9.36
N GLN A 175 -12.07 -12.83 -10.38
CA GLN A 175 -12.66 -12.50 -11.67
C GLN A 175 -12.95 -13.75 -12.51
N PRO A 176 -14.03 -13.76 -13.33
CA PRO A 176 -14.37 -14.89 -14.18
C PRO A 176 -13.20 -15.34 -15.06
N GLY A 177 -12.91 -16.64 -15.06
CA GLY A 177 -11.87 -17.25 -15.90
C GLY A 177 -10.43 -16.99 -15.43
N VAL A 178 -10.21 -16.36 -14.27
CA VAL A 178 -8.85 -16.07 -13.77
C VAL A 178 -8.28 -17.17 -12.89
N ALA A 179 -9.08 -17.72 -11.97
CA ALA A 179 -8.61 -18.75 -11.04
C ALA A 179 -9.70 -19.78 -10.71
N CYS A 180 -9.25 -20.94 -10.24
CA CYS A 180 -10.08 -21.95 -9.59
C CYS A 180 -9.43 -22.37 -8.27
N VAL A 181 -10.23 -22.90 -7.35
CA VAL A 181 -9.75 -23.55 -6.13
C VAL A 181 -9.65 -25.04 -6.43
N LEU A 182 -8.44 -25.59 -6.27
CA LEU A 182 -8.16 -27.02 -6.38
C LEU A 182 -7.97 -27.58 -4.98
N ASP A 183 -8.74 -28.60 -4.64
CA ASP A 183 -8.52 -29.41 -3.46
C ASP A 183 -8.31 -30.88 -3.84
N THR A 184 -7.45 -31.56 -3.09
CA THR A 184 -7.13 -32.97 -3.32
C THR A 184 -7.11 -33.74 -2.02
N GLU A 185 -7.71 -34.92 -2.03
CA GLU A 185 -7.59 -35.86 -0.92
C GLU A 185 -6.64 -37.00 -1.27
N THR A 186 -5.88 -37.46 -0.29
CA THR A 186 -4.80 -38.45 -0.45
C THR A 186 -5.03 -39.70 0.36
N HIS A 187 -4.83 -40.91 -0.17
CA HIS A 187 -5.17 -42.16 0.52
C HIS A 187 -4.48 -42.40 1.89
N ALA A 188 -3.47 -41.58 2.22
CA ALA A 188 -2.76 -41.48 3.51
C ALA A 188 -2.15 -40.06 3.64
N LEU A 189 -1.64 -39.69 4.82
CA LEU A 189 -1.07 -38.34 5.11
C LEU A 189 -0.04 -37.86 4.07
N TRP A 190 0.75 -38.78 3.52
CA TRP A 190 1.75 -38.52 2.47
C TRP A 190 1.51 -39.42 1.22
N GLY A 191 0.23 -39.68 0.93
CA GLY A 191 -0.19 -40.66 -0.07
C GLY A 191 -0.50 -40.08 -1.45
N ARG A 192 -0.76 -40.97 -2.40
CA ARG A 192 -1.35 -40.67 -3.71
C ARG A 192 -2.76 -40.09 -3.58
N VAL A 193 -3.09 -39.18 -4.50
CA VAL A 193 -4.43 -38.58 -4.63
C VAL A 193 -5.47 -39.67 -4.90
N MET A 194 -6.61 -39.54 -4.22
CA MET A 194 -7.79 -40.40 -4.34
C MET A 194 -9.07 -39.62 -4.66
N GLU A 195 -9.02 -38.29 -4.56
CA GLU A 195 -10.12 -37.39 -4.92
C GLU A 195 -9.55 -36.07 -5.43
N VAL A 196 -10.20 -35.51 -6.45
CA VAL A 196 -9.89 -34.19 -6.98
C VAL A 196 -11.19 -33.39 -7.08
N ALA A 197 -11.19 -32.21 -6.48
CA ALA A 197 -12.27 -31.25 -6.58
C ALA A 197 -11.72 -29.91 -7.12
N VAL A 198 -12.42 -29.34 -8.10
CA VAL A 198 -12.10 -28.05 -8.70
C VAL A 198 -13.35 -27.19 -8.70
N VAL A 199 -13.23 -26.00 -8.13
CA VAL A 199 -14.30 -25.01 -8.02
C VAL A 199 -13.86 -23.72 -8.70
N ASP A 200 -14.71 -23.14 -9.55
CA ASP A 200 -14.45 -21.83 -10.14
C ASP A 200 -14.38 -20.76 -9.04
N ALA A 201 -13.30 -19.96 -9.00
CA ALA A 201 -13.08 -19.03 -7.90
C ALA A 201 -14.03 -17.83 -7.92
N ALA A 202 -14.59 -17.48 -9.09
CA ALA A 202 -15.47 -16.32 -9.26
C ALA A 202 -16.92 -16.64 -8.89
N SER A 203 -17.44 -17.77 -9.38
CA SER A 203 -18.84 -18.18 -9.23
C SER A 203 -19.08 -19.15 -8.08
N GLY A 204 -18.05 -19.91 -7.67
CA GLY A 204 -18.21 -21.03 -6.74
C GLY A 204 -18.80 -22.29 -7.39
N GLU A 205 -18.96 -22.33 -8.72
CA GLU A 205 -19.45 -23.51 -9.42
C GLU A 205 -18.42 -24.65 -9.37
N VAL A 206 -18.90 -25.88 -9.12
CA VAL A 206 -18.07 -27.08 -9.19
C VAL A 206 -17.78 -27.39 -10.66
N LEU A 207 -16.51 -27.29 -11.05
CA LEU A 207 -16.03 -27.59 -12.40
C LEU A 207 -15.68 -29.08 -12.56
N LEU A 208 -15.18 -29.70 -11.48
CA LEU A 208 -14.84 -31.11 -11.41
C LEU A 208 -14.98 -31.61 -9.98
N GLU A 209 -15.61 -32.76 -9.79
CA GLU A 209 -15.61 -33.50 -8.53
C GLU A 209 -15.56 -34.99 -8.88
N THR A 210 -14.43 -35.65 -8.62
CA THR A 210 -14.25 -37.05 -9.00
C THR A 210 -13.33 -37.81 -8.06
N LEU A 211 -13.66 -39.08 -7.86
CA LEU A 211 -12.76 -40.04 -7.25
C LEU A 211 -11.67 -40.45 -8.26
N VAL A 212 -10.47 -40.70 -7.73
CA VAL A 212 -9.31 -41.21 -8.45
C VAL A 212 -8.90 -42.52 -7.79
N ASN A 213 -8.66 -43.57 -8.57
CA ASN A 213 -8.13 -44.82 -8.00
C ASN A 213 -6.63 -44.65 -7.69
N PRO A 214 -6.19 -44.65 -6.42
CA PRO A 214 -4.78 -44.45 -6.07
C PRO A 214 -3.90 -45.68 -6.40
N GLN A 215 -4.48 -46.79 -6.86
CA GLN A 215 -3.84 -48.09 -7.10
C GLN A 215 -3.17 -48.68 -5.84
N THR A 216 -3.65 -48.29 -4.66
CA THR A 216 -3.20 -48.78 -3.36
C THR A 216 -4.35 -48.68 -2.35
N PRO A 217 -4.44 -49.55 -1.33
CA PRO A 217 -5.48 -49.46 -0.32
C PRO A 217 -5.48 -48.12 0.42
N VAL A 218 -6.67 -47.62 0.73
CA VAL A 218 -6.86 -46.42 1.56
C VAL A 218 -6.64 -46.79 3.02
N THR A 219 -5.82 -46.00 3.73
CA THR A 219 -5.48 -46.24 5.13
C THR A 219 -6.59 -45.79 6.09
N GLU A 220 -6.70 -46.40 7.26
CA GLU A 220 -7.73 -46.06 8.26
C GLU A 220 -7.72 -44.58 8.65
N GLY A 221 -6.52 -44.00 8.80
CA GLY A 221 -6.34 -42.58 9.11
C GLY A 221 -6.89 -41.62 8.05
N ALA A 222 -7.12 -42.07 6.81
CA ALA A 222 -7.75 -41.28 5.76
C ALA A 222 -9.29 -41.22 5.89
N PHE A 223 -9.93 -42.15 6.60
CA PHE A 223 -11.38 -42.18 6.77
C PHE A 223 -11.87 -41.27 7.91
N GLY A 224 -11.02 -40.98 8.91
CA GLY A 224 -11.40 -40.18 10.08
C GLY A 224 -11.76 -38.72 9.78
N ASN A 225 -11.34 -38.18 8.64
CA ASN A 225 -11.50 -36.78 8.27
C ASN A 225 -12.34 -36.57 6.99
N ARG A 226 -12.93 -37.63 6.41
CA ARG A 226 -13.45 -37.60 5.03
C ARG A 226 -14.82 -38.22 4.85
N ARG A 227 -15.57 -37.76 3.83
CA ARG A 227 -16.83 -38.37 3.37
C ARG A 227 -16.65 -39.59 2.47
N VAL A 228 -15.46 -40.19 2.43
CA VAL A 228 -15.24 -41.42 1.66
C VAL A 228 -15.84 -42.59 2.44
N ARG A 229 -16.96 -43.12 1.96
CA ARG A 229 -17.53 -44.34 2.53
C ARG A 229 -16.58 -45.49 2.20
N ALA A 230 -16.13 -46.20 3.24
CA ALA A 230 -15.51 -47.51 3.04
C ALA A 230 -16.51 -48.38 2.26
N PHE A 231 -16.11 -48.88 1.11
CA PHE A 231 -16.81 -50.03 0.54
C PHE A 231 -16.66 -51.17 1.55
N PRO A 232 -17.74 -51.86 1.94
CA PRO A 232 -17.64 -52.95 2.91
C PRO A 232 -16.69 -53.99 2.34
N GLN A 233 -15.56 -54.22 3.02
CA GLN A 233 -14.77 -55.40 2.76
C GLN A 233 -15.57 -56.61 3.24
N GLY A 234 -16.04 -57.42 2.30
CA GLY A 234 -16.60 -58.72 2.59
C GLY A 234 -17.85 -59.04 1.79
N ILE A 235 -17.67 -59.50 0.56
CA ILE A 235 -18.39 -60.70 0.13
C ILE A 235 -17.38 -61.53 -0.67
N GLY A 236 -16.71 -62.46 0.02
CA GLY A 236 -16.16 -63.63 -0.63
C GLY A 236 -17.35 -64.46 -1.13
N GLY A 237 -17.72 -64.27 -2.37
CA GLY A 237 -18.62 -65.13 -3.12
C GLY A 237 -17.98 -65.34 -4.48
N GLU A 238 -17.69 -66.61 -4.80
CA GLU A 238 -17.18 -66.99 -6.12
C GLU A 238 -18.05 -66.44 -7.25
N PRO A 239 -17.48 -66.17 -8.44
CA PRO A 239 -18.27 -65.75 -9.59
C PRO A 239 -19.11 -66.93 -10.10
N GLU A 240 -20.40 -66.94 -9.78
CA GLU A 240 -21.38 -67.76 -10.49
C GLU A 240 -21.49 -67.27 -11.95
N GLY A 241 -20.89 -68.05 -12.85
CA GLY A 241 -21.35 -68.34 -14.21
C GLY A 241 -21.87 -67.18 -15.05
N LEU A 242 -21.00 -66.62 -15.90
CA LEU A 242 -21.43 -66.05 -17.18
C LEU A 242 -22.12 -67.15 -18.00
N ARG A 243 -23.45 -67.18 -18.01
CA ARG A 243 -24.20 -67.86 -19.08
C ARG A 243 -24.29 -66.93 -20.26
N HIS A 244 -23.61 -67.32 -21.34
CA HIS A 244 -23.87 -66.82 -22.69
C HIS A 244 -25.36 -66.89 -23.01
N SER A 245 -25.93 -65.79 -23.52
CA SER A 245 -27.02 -65.88 -24.47
C SER A 245 -26.68 -65.00 -25.67
N ARG A 246 -26.55 -65.67 -26.81
CA ARG A 246 -26.60 -65.06 -28.14
C ARG A 246 -28.04 -64.64 -28.40
N ALA A 247 -28.23 -63.43 -28.90
CA ALA A 247 -29.04 -63.13 -30.08
C ALA A 247 -28.52 -61.82 -30.67
#